data_AF-A0A4S8W9K3-F1
#
_entry.id   AF-A0A4S8W9K3-F1
#
_cell.length_a   1.000
_cell.length_b   1.000
_cell.length_c   1.000
_cell.angle_alpha   90.00
_cell.angle_beta   90.00
_cell.angle_gamma   90.00
#
_symmetry.space_group_name_H-M   'P 1'
#
loop_
_entity.id
_entity.type
_entity.pdbx_description
1 polymer ?
#
loop_
_entity_poly.entity_id
_entity_poly.type
_entity_poly.pdbx_seq_one_letter_code
_entity_poly.pdbx_strand_id
1 'polypeptide(L)'
;HPTQLLYSSTCKQQPSKPPSIKREFTTFNHKSIMSKTVEDNGWTAVPRSLEKLLANRKNPKSKATPLQVSDLPLPSSPIVDTIMKHAKDHLPKQTFSHSMRVFYFGQAIAMQHFPEWRYSPETYLLASLLHDIGTTEDNMKNTQLSFEFQGGIQALNLLTQNGAPQSAAESVCETIIRHQDVGETGNISTLTAVIHFATLLDNAGANPELIHKETIENVVKAYPREGWTGCFAATVRKESKVKPWSHTTKIEGFAEMVEANETMRPYD
;
A
#
# COMPACT_ATOMS: atom_id res chain seq x y z
N HIS A 1 -55.48 2.93 -65.33
CA HIS A 1 -54.56 3.59 -66.28
C HIS A 1 -53.29 3.98 -65.55
N PRO A 2 -52.12 3.85 -66.21
CA PRO A 2 -50.86 3.29 -65.69
C PRO A 2 -49.88 4.40 -65.31
N THR A 3 -48.68 4.18 -64.73
CA THR A 3 -47.42 3.75 -65.38
C THR A 3 -46.35 3.76 -64.24
N GLN A 4 -45.56 2.71 -63.93
CA GLN A 4 -44.26 2.36 -64.53
C GLN A 4 -43.35 3.60 -64.74
N LEU A 5 -42.06 3.72 -64.36
CA LEU A 5 -40.92 2.81 -64.27
C LEU A 5 -39.76 3.46 -63.45
N LEU A 6 -38.93 2.59 -62.87
CA LEU A 6 -37.45 2.60 -62.71
C LEU A 6 -36.66 3.93 -62.78
N TYR A 7 -35.73 4.12 -61.83
CA TYR A 7 -34.29 4.19 -62.15
C TYR A 7 -33.42 3.97 -60.90
N SER A 8 -32.39 3.14 -61.07
CA SER A 8 -31.33 2.83 -60.11
C SER A 8 -30.38 4.01 -59.88
N SER A 9 -29.86 4.15 -58.66
CA SER A 9 -28.44 4.52 -58.47
C SER A 9 -27.97 4.17 -57.06
N THR A 10 -27.05 3.22 -57.00
CA THR A 10 -26.24 2.86 -55.85
C THR A 10 -25.32 4.02 -55.45
N CYS A 11 -25.36 4.45 -54.19
CA CYS A 11 -24.21 5.10 -53.57
C CYS A 11 -23.99 4.49 -52.17
N LYS A 12 -22.84 3.82 -52.04
CA LYS A 12 -22.36 3.13 -50.85
C LYS A 12 -22.17 4.14 -49.72
N GLN A 13 -22.83 3.95 -48.58
CA GLN A 13 -22.39 4.53 -47.32
C GLN A 13 -21.74 3.44 -46.47
N GLN A 14 -20.44 3.59 -46.25
CA GLN A 14 -19.64 2.76 -45.37
C GLN A 14 -20.09 2.97 -43.92
N PRO A 15 -20.21 1.90 -43.11
CA PRO A 15 -20.37 2.05 -41.67
C PRO A 15 -19.06 2.55 -41.04
N SER A 16 -19.11 3.71 -40.40
CA SER A 16 -18.02 4.26 -39.61
C SER A 16 -17.73 3.35 -38.41
N LYS A 17 -16.56 2.71 -38.43
CA LYS A 17 -16.01 2.00 -37.27
C LYS A 17 -15.61 3.01 -36.19
N PRO A 18 -15.91 2.76 -34.91
CA PRO A 18 -15.38 3.56 -33.82
C PRO A 18 -13.85 3.42 -33.75
N PRO A 19 -13.13 4.47 -33.30
CA PRO A 19 -11.67 4.46 -33.31
C PRO A 19 -11.15 3.39 -32.34
N SER A 20 -10.39 2.42 -32.89
CA SER A 20 -9.63 1.47 -32.09
C SER A 20 -8.49 2.21 -31.41
N ILE A 21 -8.65 2.55 -30.14
CA ILE A 21 -7.53 2.93 -29.28
C ILE A 21 -6.68 1.67 -29.11
N LYS A 22 -5.59 1.57 -29.87
CA LYS A 22 -4.54 0.59 -29.58
C LYS A 22 -3.98 0.96 -28.22
N ARG A 23 -4.36 0.19 -27.20
CA ARG A 23 -3.66 0.20 -25.90
C ARG A 23 -2.27 -0.36 -26.15
N GLU A 24 -1.26 0.51 -26.19
CA GLU A 24 0.12 0.09 -25.96
C GLU A 24 0.24 -0.28 -24.48
N PHE A 25 -0.10 -1.52 -24.17
CA PHE A 25 0.41 -2.15 -22.97
C PHE A 25 1.89 -2.43 -23.22
N THR A 26 2.75 -1.57 -22.69
CA THR A 26 4.14 -1.93 -22.45
C THR A 26 4.13 -3.14 -21.51
N THR A 27 4.37 -4.31 -22.09
CA THR A 27 4.64 -5.54 -21.35
C THR A 27 5.84 -5.28 -20.44
N PHE A 28 5.60 -5.17 -19.13
CA PHE A 28 6.67 -5.16 -18.13
C PHE A 28 7.39 -6.49 -18.21
N ASN A 29 8.59 -6.45 -18.78
CA ASN A 29 9.45 -7.61 -18.93
C ASN A 29 9.96 -7.98 -17.52
N HIS A 30 9.53 -9.13 -16.99
CA HIS A 30 9.95 -9.69 -15.69
C HIS A 30 11.43 -10.13 -15.74
N LYS A 31 12.34 -9.17 -15.76
CA LYS A 31 13.70 -9.34 -15.26
C LYS A 31 13.84 -8.38 -14.10
N SER A 32 14.13 -8.91 -12.91
CA SER A 32 14.56 -8.15 -11.74
C SER A 32 15.79 -7.32 -12.12
N ILE A 33 15.56 -6.10 -12.60
CA ILE A 33 16.61 -5.11 -12.77
C ILE A 33 16.90 -4.63 -11.37
N MET A 34 18.06 -5.01 -10.82
CA MET A 34 18.53 -4.42 -9.58
C MET A 34 18.42 -2.89 -9.67
N SER A 35 17.74 -2.29 -8.69
CA SER A 35 17.58 -0.85 -8.49
C SER A 35 18.86 -0.09 -8.85
N LYS A 36 18.83 0.75 -9.90
CA LYS A 36 20.04 1.46 -10.39
C LYS A 36 20.27 2.79 -9.69
N THR A 37 19.24 3.35 -9.04
CA THR A 37 19.30 4.64 -8.34
C THR A 37 18.76 4.52 -6.92
N VAL A 38 19.14 5.45 -6.04
CA VAL A 38 18.72 5.44 -4.62
C VAL A 38 17.23 5.80 -4.53
N GLU A 39 16.74 6.62 -5.45
CA GLU A 39 15.34 6.99 -5.65
C GLU A 39 14.44 5.81 -6.00
N ASP A 40 14.95 4.79 -6.68
CA ASP A 40 14.20 3.56 -6.97
C ASP A 40 13.88 2.77 -5.70
N ASN A 41 14.56 3.02 -4.57
CA ASN A 41 14.18 2.47 -3.26
C ASN A 41 13.27 3.42 -2.46
N GLY A 42 12.77 4.50 -3.05
CA GLY A 42 11.86 5.46 -2.40
C GLY A 42 12.58 6.55 -1.60
N TRP A 43 13.90 6.67 -1.72
CA TRP A 43 14.72 7.72 -1.09
C TRP A 43 14.59 9.07 -1.79
N THR A 44 13.36 9.54 -1.98
CA THR A 44 13.06 10.93 -2.32
C THR A 44 12.40 11.58 -1.11
N ALA A 45 12.96 12.70 -0.65
CA ALA A 45 12.40 13.44 0.48
C ALA A 45 11.09 14.12 0.08
N VAL A 46 10.04 13.85 0.85
CA VAL A 46 8.71 14.47 0.68
C VAL A 46 8.21 15.01 2.04
N PRO A 47 7.33 16.02 2.07
CA PRO A 47 6.75 16.51 3.32
C PRO A 47 6.13 15.37 4.14
N ARG A 48 6.34 15.38 5.46
CA ARG A 48 5.72 14.40 6.37
C ARG A 48 4.20 14.55 6.49
N SER A 49 3.70 15.78 6.35
CA SER A 49 2.26 16.09 6.40
C SER A 49 1.54 15.55 5.17
N LEU A 50 0.64 14.59 5.37
CA LEU A 50 -0.19 14.04 4.28
C LEU A 50 -1.08 15.12 3.65
N GLU A 51 -1.55 16.10 4.44
CA GLU A 51 -2.31 17.25 3.93
C GLU A 51 -1.46 18.06 2.94
N LYS A 52 -0.19 18.37 3.28
CA LYS A 52 0.72 19.07 2.36
C LYS A 52 1.04 18.24 1.12
N LEU A 53 1.17 16.92 1.24
CA LEU A 53 1.35 16.04 0.07
C LEU A 53 0.14 16.11 -0.85
N LEU A 54 -1.06 15.99 -0.28
CA LEU A 54 -2.31 16.07 -1.03
C LEU A 54 -2.50 17.44 -1.69
N ALA A 55 -2.21 18.53 -0.98
CA ALA A 55 -2.33 19.89 -1.51
C ALA A 55 -1.36 20.16 -2.68
N ASN A 56 -0.17 19.55 -2.67
CA ASN A 56 0.89 19.77 -3.66
C ASN A 56 0.96 18.69 -4.75
N ARG A 57 0.04 17.72 -4.77
CA ARG A 57 0.05 16.65 -5.79
C ARG A 57 -0.13 17.23 -7.19
N LYS A 58 0.55 16.67 -8.18
CA LYS A 58 0.52 17.16 -9.57
C LYS A 58 -0.88 17.23 -10.17
N ASN A 59 -1.78 16.33 -9.77
CA ASN A 59 -3.16 16.31 -10.23
C ASN A 59 -4.14 16.41 -9.05
N PRO A 60 -4.48 17.63 -8.57
CA PRO A 60 -5.40 17.81 -7.46
C PRO A 60 -6.82 17.31 -7.77
N LYS A 61 -7.16 17.15 -9.05
CA LYS A 61 -8.47 16.67 -9.50
C LYS A 61 -8.50 15.18 -9.85
N SER A 62 -7.40 14.44 -9.62
CA SER A 62 -7.42 13.00 -9.84
C SER A 62 -8.49 12.36 -8.95
N LYS A 63 -9.29 11.48 -9.55
CA LYS A 63 -10.31 10.70 -8.85
C LYS A 63 -9.84 9.26 -8.82
N ALA A 64 -10.09 8.58 -7.71
CA ALA A 64 -9.86 7.16 -7.63
C ALA A 64 -10.77 6.43 -8.63
N THR A 65 -10.19 5.55 -9.44
CA THR A 65 -10.95 4.65 -10.32
C THR A 65 -10.89 3.23 -9.78
N PRO A 66 -11.89 2.38 -10.07
CA PRO A 66 -11.86 0.97 -9.68
C PRO A 66 -10.58 0.28 -10.16
N LEU A 67 -9.97 -0.49 -9.26
CA LEU A 67 -8.85 -1.40 -9.54
C LEU A 67 -9.16 -2.75 -8.90
N GLN A 68 -8.66 -3.82 -9.50
CA GLN A 68 -8.68 -5.15 -8.94
C GLN A 68 -7.25 -5.55 -8.52
N VAL A 69 -7.10 -6.54 -7.64
CA VAL A 69 -5.79 -7.10 -7.28
C VAL A 69 -5.00 -7.59 -8.49
N SER A 70 -5.68 -7.99 -9.58
CA SER A 70 -5.05 -8.39 -10.85
C SER A 70 -4.45 -7.21 -11.63
N ASP A 71 -4.92 -5.98 -11.39
CA ASP A 71 -4.36 -4.77 -11.99
C ASP A 71 -3.07 -4.31 -11.27
N LEU A 72 -2.84 -4.86 -10.07
CA LEU A 72 -1.71 -4.54 -9.18
C LEU A 72 -0.91 -5.83 -8.88
N PRO A 73 -0.23 -6.42 -9.87
CA PRO A 73 0.44 -7.70 -9.70
C PRO A 73 1.51 -7.61 -8.60
N LEU A 74 1.61 -8.66 -7.79
CA LEU A 74 2.66 -8.76 -6.79
C LEU A 74 4.03 -8.85 -7.47
N PRO A 75 5.04 -8.10 -7.00
CA PRO A 75 6.43 -8.37 -7.30
C PRO A 75 6.77 -9.85 -7.07
N SER A 76 7.63 -10.42 -7.91
CA SER A 76 8.09 -11.81 -7.76
C SER A 76 9.60 -11.84 -7.88
N SER A 77 10.23 -12.35 -6.82
CA SER A 77 11.66 -12.59 -6.70
C SER A 77 11.91 -13.57 -5.55
N PRO A 78 13.09 -14.21 -5.50
CA PRO A 78 13.42 -15.15 -4.43
C PRO A 78 13.33 -14.54 -3.02
N ILE A 79 13.67 -13.25 -2.87
CA ILE A 79 13.54 -12.56 -1.59
C ILE A 79 12.08 -12.30 -1.23
N VAL A 80 11.23 -11.92 -2.20
CA VAL A 80 9.78 -11.79 -1.96
C VAL A 80 9.18 -13.12 -1.52
N ASP A 81 9.52 -14.23 -2.18
CA ASP A 81 9.00 -15.55 -1.80
C ASP A 81 9.41 -15.91 -0.36
N THR A 82 10.66 -15.64 0.00
CA THR A 82 11.20 -15.89 1.33
C THR A 82 10.50 -15.04 2.39
N ILE A 83 10.34 -13.74 2.15
CA ILE A 83 9.73 -12.81 3.10
C ILE A 83 8.22 -13.00 3.20
N MET A 84 7.55 -13.30 2.08
CA MET A 84 6.14 -13.69 2.07
C MET A 84 5.91 -14.93 2.93
N LYS A 85 6.78 -15.94 2.82
CA LYS A 85 6.73 -17.13 3.67
C LYS A 85 6.97 -16.77 5.13
N HIS A 86 8.02 -16.00 5.42
CA HIS A 86 8.35 -15.57 6.78
C HIS A 86 7.18 -14.83 7.44
N ALA A 87 6.58 -13.85 6.74
CA ALA A 87 5.43 -13.10 7.23
C ALA A 87 4.22 -14.02 7.50
N LYS A 88 3.90 -14.96 6.60
CA LYS A 88 2.82 -15.94 6.82
C LYS A 88 3.06 -16.87 8.00
N ASP A 89 4.31 -17.27 8.24
CA ASP A 89 4.66 -18.20 9.31
C ASP A 89 4.63 -17.53 10.71
N HIS A 90 4.92 -16.22 10.80
CA HIS A 90 5.14 -15.53 12.08
C HIS A 90 4.05 -14.53 12.45
N LEU A 91 3.36 -13.94 11.48
CA LEU A 91 2.29 -12.99 11.76
C LEU A 91 0.99 -13.72 12.07
N PRO A 92 0.16 -13.19 12.99
CA PRO A 92 -1.25 -13.56 13.05
C PRO A 92 -1.92 -13.39 11.68
N LYS A 93 -2.90 -14.24 11.38
CA LYS A 93 -3.59 -14.24 10.08
C LYS A 93 -4.14 -12.87 9.70
N GLN A 94 -4.79 -12.18 10.64
CA GLN A 94 -5.35 -10.85 10.41
C GLN A 94 -4.27 -9.80 10.12
N THR A 95 -3.12 -9.88 10.80
CA THR A 95 -1.97 -9.00 10.56
C THR A 95 -1.33 -9.26 9.19
N PHE A 96 -1.17 -10.53 8.79
CA PHE A 96 -0.72 -10.84 7.43
C PHE A 96 -1.70 -10.31 6.37
N SER A 97 -3.01 -10.52 6.56
CA SER A 97 -4.01 -9.96 5.64
C SER A 97 -3.95 -8.44 5.61
N HIS A 98 -3.78 -7.77 6.76
CA HIS A 98 -3.58 -6.31 6.84
C HIS A 98 -2.36 -5.86 6.03
N SER A 99 -1.20 -6.48 6.23
CA SER A 99 0.01 -6.20 5.46
C SER A 99 -0.21 -6.29 3.95
N MET A 100 -0.99 -7.28 3.49
CA MET A 100 -1.34 -7.39 2.08
C MET A 100 -2.29 -6.26 1.63
N ARG A 101 -3.31 -5.92 2.41
CA ARG A 101 -4.20 -4.77 2.12
C ARG A 101 -3.41 -3.47 2.05
N VAL A 102 -2.47 -3.25 2.98
CA VAL A 102 -1.56 -2.09 2.99
C VAL A 102 -0.81 -1.99 1.65
N PHE A 103 -0.22 -3.09 1.17
CA PHE A 103 0.44 -3.10 -0.14
C PHE A 103 -0.49 -2.65 -1.27
N TYR A 104 -1.69 -3.24 -1.38
CA TYR A 104 -2.60 -2.91 -2.48
C TYR A 104 -3.14 -1.48 -2.39
N PHE A 105 -3.49 -1.02 -1.19
CA PHE A 105 -4.02 0.33 -0.99
C PHE A 105 -2.96 1.40 -1.26
N GLY A 106 -1.75 1.24 -0.75
CA GLY A 106 -0.68 2.21 -1.02
C GLY A 106 -0.28 2.22 -2.49
N GLN A 107 -0.21 1.05 -3.14
CA GLN A 107 0.09 0.97 -4.57
C GLN A 107 -1.00 1.64 -5.41
N ALA A 108 -2.28 1.43 -5.09
CA ALA A 108 -3.41 2.08 -5.77
C ALA A 108 -3.36 3.61 -5.59
N ILE A 109 -3.20 4.08 -4.36
CA ILE A 109 -3.18 5.50 -4.02
C ILE A 109 -2.00 6.20 -4.72
N ALA A 110 -0.78 5.65 -4.60
CA ALA A 110 0.41 6.22 -5.22
C ALA A 110 0.26 6.28 -6.74
N MET A 111 -0.19 5.20 -7.38
CA MET A 111 -0.37 5.16 -8.83
C MET A 111 -1.38 6.20 -9.34
N GLN A 112 -2.49 6.41 -8.63
CA GLN A 112 -3.58 7.29 -9.09
C GLN A 112 -3.41 8.76 -8.68
N HIS A 113 -2.77 9.03 -7.54
CA HIS A 113 -2.69 10.37 -6.96
C HIS A 113 -1.28 10.96 -6.96
N PHE A 114 -0.25 10.13 -7.10
CA PHE A 114 1.15 10.54 -7.11
C PHE A 114 1.95 9.79 -8.19
N PRO A 115 1.54 9.82 -9.47
CA PRO A 115 2.18 9.04 -10.55
C PRO A 115 3.65 9.41 -10.80
N GLU A 116 4.12 10.52 -10.25
CA GLU A 116 5.52 10.93 -10.28
C GLU A 116 6.40 10.29 -9.20
N TRP A 117 5.81 9.69 -8.18
CA TRP A 117 6.55 9.07 -7.09
C TRP A 117 7.31 7.86 -7.60
N ARG A 118 8.59 7.80 -7.22
CA ARG A 118 9.49 6.71 -7.59
C ARG A 118 9.81 5.90 -6.35
N TYR A 119 9.50 4.62 -6.42
CA TYR A 119 9.88 3.59 -5.47
C TYR A 119 9.67 2.22 -6.12
N SER A 120 10.38 1.21 -5.63
CA SER A 120 10.29 -0.15 -6.09
C SER A 120 9.07 -0.81 -5.46
N PRO A 121 8.13 -1.35 -6.26
CA PRO A 121 7.01 -2.13 -5.72
C PRO A 121 7.47 -3.33 -4.90
N GLU A 122 8.63 -3.92 -5.21
CA GLU A 122 9.25 -4.98 -4.41
C GLU A 122 9.63 -4.46 -3.02
N THR A 123 10.38 -3.36 -2.94
CA THR A 123 10.77 -2.74 -1.67
C THR A 123 9.54 -2.34 -0.84
N TYR A 124 8.48 -1.85 -1.50
CA TYR A 124 7.22 -1.53 -0.83
C TYR A 124 6.47 -2.76 -0.32
N LEU A 125 6.43 -3.85 -1.09
CA LEU A 125 5.85 -5.12 -0.64
C LEU A 125 6.59 -5.66 0.59
N LEU A 126 7.92 -5.62 0.56
CA LEU A 126 8.75 -6.05 1.70
C LEU A 126 8.48 -5.21 2.96
N ALA A 127 8.36 -3.88 2.82
CA ALA A 127 7.97 -3.00 3.92
C ALA A 127 6.56 -3.32 4.43
N SER A 128 5.59 -3.50 3.53
CA SER A 128 4.19 -3.79 3.88
C SER A 128 4.07 -5.12 4.64
N LEU A 129 4.76 -6.17 4.19
CA LEU A 129 4.80 -7.49 4.83
C LEU A 129 5.43 -7.48 6.22
N LEU A 130 6.38 -6.57 6.49
CA LEU A 130 7.19 -6.60 7.70
C LEU A 130 6.86 -5.47 8.70
N HIS A 131 6.06 -4.46 8.34
CA HIS A 131 5.87 -3.29 9.19
C HIS A 131 5.31 -3.61 10.59
N ASP A 132 4.47 -4.63 10.68
CA ASP A 132 3.87 -5.10 11.93
C ASP A 132 4.58 -6.32 12.53
N ILE A 133 5.75 -6.74 12.03
CA ILE A 133 6.46 -7.92 12.57
C ILE A 133 6.84 -7.74 14.05
N GLY A 134 7.05 -6.48 14.48
CA GLY A 134 7.27 -6.15 15.89
C GLY A 134 6.08 -6.45 16.81
N THR A 135 4.88 -6.66 16.26
CA THR A 135 3.65 -6.90 17.04
C THR A 135 3.46 -8.35 17.49
N THR A 136 4.28 -9.27 16.99
CA THR A 136 4.17 -10.70 17.34
C THR A 136 4.30 -10.92 18.84
N GLU A 137 3.70 -12.00 19.34
CA GLU A 137 3.78 -12.31 20.77
C GLU A 137 5.21 -12.44 21.28
N ASP A 138 6.10 -13.02 20.46
CA ASP A 138 7.50 -13.19 20.80
C ASP A 138 8.19 -11.83 20.91
N ASN A 139 7.92 -10.90 20.00
CA ASN A 139 8.48 -9.55 20.08
C ASN A 139 7.94 -8.77 21.28
N MET A 140 6.64 -8.90 21.57
CA MET A 140 6.00 -8.27 22.73
C MET A 140 6.59 -8.74 24.07
N LYS A 141 7.10 -9.98 24.15
CA LYS A 141 7.67 -10.57 25.37
C LYS A 141 9.18 -10.37 25.51
N ASN A 142 9.90 -10.37 24.39
CA ASN A 142 11.36 -10.54 24.40
C ASN A 142 12.16 -9.25 24.14
N THR A 143 11.51 -8.09 23.99
CA THR A 143 12.19 -6.80 23.88
C THR A 143 11.49 -5.69 24.66
N GLN A 144 12.26 -4.69 25.08
CA GLN A 144 11.74 -3.46 25.71
C GLN A 144 11.61 -2.30 24.70
N LEU A 145 12.03 -2.51 23.45
CA LEU A 145 11.89 -1.52 22.38
C LEU A 145 10.44 -1.42 21.89
N SER A 146 10.02 -0.23 21.48
CA SER A 146 8.76 -0.02 20.74
C SER A 146 8.70 -0.96 19.54
N PHE A 147 7.51 -1.48 19.23
CA PHE A 147 7.37 -2.51 18.20
C PHE A 147 7.83 -2.03 16.82
N GLU A 148 7.68 -0.75 16.48
CA GLU A 148 8.13 -0.16 15.22
C GLU A 148 9.66 -0.23 15.10
N PHE A 149 10.36 0.03 16.20
CA PHE A 149 11.82 0.02 16.25
C PHE A 149 12.36 -1.41 16.16
N GLN A 150 11.79 -2.32 16.96
CA GLN A 150 12.17 -3.73 16.90
C GLN A 150 11.85 -4.34 15.53
N GLY A 151 10.69 -4.01 14.95
CA GLY A 151 10.28 -4.47 13.64
C GLY A 151 11.22 -3.99 12.54
N GLY A 152 11.63 -2.73 12.57
CA GLY A 152 12.60 -2.17 11.62
C GLY A 152 13.96 -2.86 11.71
N ILE A 153 14.49 -3.04 12.91
CA ILE A 153 15.76 -3.76 13.14
C ILE A 153 15.68 -5.20 12.63
N GLN A 154 14.57 -5.91 12.89
CA GLN A 154 14.36 -7.26 12.39
C GLN A 154 14.30 -7.30 10.87
N ALA A 155 13.55 -6.39 10.25
CA ALA A 155 13.45 -6.32 8.81
C ALA A 155 14.82 -6.04 8.16
N LEU A 156 15.61 -5.11 8.70
CA LEU A 156 16.95 -4.81 8.20
C LEU A 156 17.84 -6.06 8.22
N ASN A 157 17.87 -6.77 9.35
CA ASN A 157 18.67 -7.99 9.51
C ASN A 157 18.20 -9.10 8.58
N LEU A 158 16.89 -9.35 8.55
CA LEU A 158 16.28 -10.40 7.74
C LEU A 158 16.52 -10.17 6.25
N LEU A 159 16.34 -8.95 5.76
CA LEU A 159 16.54 -8.61 4.35
C LEU A 159 18.03 -8.69 3.96
N THR A 160 18.92 -8.19 4.82
CA THR A 160 20.38 -8.27 4.59
C THR A 160 20.84 -9.72 4.51
N GLN A 161 20.38 -10.58 5.42
CA GLN A 161 20.72 -12.01 5.44
C GLN A 161 20.19 -12.77 4.21
N ASN A 162 19.10 -12.29 3.60
CA ASN A 162 18.51 -12.86 2.39
C ASN A 162 18.99 -12.16 1.10
N GLY A 163 20.07 -11.37 1.17
CA GLY A 163 20.74 -10.81 0.00
C GLY A 163 20.06 -9.59 -0.62
N ALA A 164 19.20 -8.88 0.12
CA ALA A 164 18.68 -7.59 -0.33
C ALA A 164 19.81 -6.59 -0.56
N PRO A 165 19.74 -5.73 -1.59
CA PRO A 165 20.61 -4.57 -1.68
C PRO A 165 20.49 -3.70 -0.42
N GLN A 166 21.62 -3.23 0.13
CA GLN A 166 21.66 -2.46 1.37
C GLN A 166 20.68 -1.29 1.38
N SER A 167 20.67 -0.47 0.32
CA SER A 167 19.77 0.68 0.19
C SER A 167 18.28 0.31 0.24
N ALA A 168 17.91 -0.88 -0.24
CA ALA A 168 16.53 -1.37 -0.16
C ALA A 168 16.18 -1.84 1.26
N ALA A 169 17.08 -2.60 1.90
CA ALA A 169 16.91 -3.06 3.28
C ALA A 169 16.83 -1.89 4.28
N GLU A 170 17.66 -0.86 4.10
CA GLU A 170 17.61 0.39 4.87
C GLU A 170 16.31 1.16 4.62
N SER A 171 15.83 1.21 3.37
CA SER A 171 14.56 1.89 3.06
C SER A 171 13.37 1.21 3.72
N VAL A 172 13.35 -0.12 3.72
CA VAL A 172 12.36 -0.91 4.47
C VAL A 172 12.47 -0.62 5.96
N CYS A 173 13.68 -0.67 6.53
CA CYS A 173 13.92 -0.37 7.95
C CYS A 173 13.41 1.03 8.36
N GLU A 174 13.81 2.08 7.64
CA GLU A 174 13.38 3.47 7.87
C GLU A 174 11.86 3.58 7.79
N THR A 175 11.26 2.97 6.76
CA THR A 175 9.81 2.98 6.55
C THR A 175 9.08 2.34 7.73
N ILE A 176 9.56 1.20 8.22
CA ILE A 176 8.96 0.49 9.36
C ILE A 176 9.16 1.27 10.65
N ILE A 177 10.34 1.79 10.94
CA ILE A 177 10.58 2.60 12.15
C ILE A 177 9.63 3.80 12.21
N ARG A 178 9.30 4.37 11.05
CA ARG A 178 8.53 5.61 10.95
C ARG A 178 7.08 5.43 10.54
N HIS A 179 6.57 4.19 10.39
CA HIS A 179 5.22 3.97 9.88
C HIS A 179 4.10 4.52 10.79
N GLN A 180 4.40 4.77 12.08
CA GLN A 180 3.50 5.47 13.03
C GLN A 180 3.89 6.93 13.29
N ASP A 181 4.98 7.45 12.70
CA ASP A 181 5.46 8.82 12.90
C ASP A 181 4.73 9.85 12.01
N VAL A 182 3.40 9.86 12.07
CA VAL A 182 2.54 10.80 11.32
C VAL A 182 2.63 12.20 11.93
N GLY A 183 2.56 13.26 11.12
CA GLY A 183 2.43 14.64 11.60
C GLY A 183 2.93 15.74 10.64
N GLU A 184 2.96 16.98 11.13
CA GLU A 184 2.83 18.17 10.25
C GLU A 184 4.13 18.82 9.73
N THR A 185 5.27 18.48 10.32
CA THR A 185 6.55 19.16 10.08
C THR A 185 7.66 18.18 9.69
N GLY A 186 8.65 18.65 8.93
CA GLY A 186 9.78 17.83 8.46
C GLY A 186 9.47 17.01 7.21
N ASN A 187 10.44 16.17 6.82
CA ASN A 187 10.38 15.32 5.64
C ASN A 187 10.48 13.83 6.02
N ILE A 188 9.97 12.98 5.13
CA ILE A 188 10.05 11.52 5.15
C ILE A 188 10.48 11.01 3.77
N SER A 189 10.82 9.72 3.67
CA SER A 189 10.99 9.08 2.36
C SER A 189 9.65 8.93 1.65
N THR A 190 9.67 8.87 0.32
CA THR A 190 8.46 8.60 -0.47
C THR A 190 7.85 7.26 -0.09
N LEU A 191 8.67 6.25 0.19
CA LEU A 191 8.19 4.93 0.63
C LEU A 191 7.43 5.01 1.98
N THR A 192 7.91 5.85 2.91
CA THR A 192 7.22 6.12 4.18
C THR A 192 5.89 6.84 3.96
N ALA A 193 5.84 7.80 3.02
CA ALA A 193 4.58 8.48 2.70
C ALA A 193 3.53 7.51 2.14
N VAL A 194 3.93 6.58 1.27
CA VAL A 194 3.04 5.54 0.73
C VAL A 194 2.50 4.64 1.84
N ILE A 195 3.35 4.18 2.76
CA ILE A 195 2.89 3.31 3.86
C ILE A 195 1.95 4.05 4.83
N HIS A 196 2.16 5.35 5.08
CA HIS A 196 1.26 6.16 5.90
C HIS A 196 -0.14 6.24 5.32
N PHE A 197 -0.28 6.53 4.01
CA PHE A 197 -1.59 6.56 3.37
C PHE A 197 -2.34 5.23 3.52
N ALA A 198 -1.64 4.12 3.29
CA ALA A 198 -2.24 2.80 3.31
C ALA A 198 -2.63 2.32 4.73
N THR A 199 -1.73 2.49 5.70
CA THR A 199 -1.97 2.08 7.10
C THR A 199 -3.06 2.92 7.75
N LEU A 200 -3.07 4.24 7.53
CA LEU A 200 -4.13 5.11 8.06
C LEU A 200 -5.49 4.83 7.42
N LEU A 201 -5.55 4.48 6.14
CA LEU A 201 -6.79 4.03 5.50
C LEU A 201 -7.31 2.73 6.16
N ASP A 202 -6.48 1.68 6.24
CA ASP A 202 -6.95 0.37 6.73
C ASP A 202 -7.22 0.35 8.25
N ASN A 203 -6.51 1.19 9.02
CA ASN A 203 -6.63 1.25 10.49
C ASN A 203 -7.61 2.31 10.98
N ALA A 204 -7.61 3.51 10.39
CA ALA A 204 -8.42 4.65 10.84
C ALA A 204 -9.43 5.16 9.80
N GLY A 205 -9.48 4.56 8.61
CA GLY A 205 -10.41 4.97 7.56
C GLY A 205 -10.08 6.31 6.92
N ALA A 206 -8.84 6.80 7.09
CA ALA A 206 -8.43 8.13 6.67
C ALA A 206 -8.30 8.25 5.14
N ASN A 207 -8.63 9.44 4.62
CA ASN A 207 -8.59 9.79 3.19
C ASN A 207 -9.32 8.76 2.29
N PRO A 208 -10.57 8.37 2.62
CA PRO A 208 -11.31 7.33 1.88
C PRO A 208 -11.56 7.71 0.42
N GLU A 209 -11.51 9.01 0.08
CA GLU A 209 -11.66 9.52 -1.28
C GLU A 209 -10.49 9.17 -2.22
N LEU A 210 -9.34 8.75 -1.67
CA LEU A 210 -8.16 8.35 -2.45
C LEU A 210 -8.24 6.93 -2.98
N ILE A 211 -9.29 6.18 -2.64
CA ILE A 211 -9.48 4.82 -3.12
C ILE A 211 -10.94 4.59 -3.51
N HIS A 212 -11.15 3.89 -4.61
CA HIS A 212 -12.50 3.56 -5.05
C HIS A 212 -13.09 2.44 -4.19
N LYS A 213 -14.40 2.51 -3.89
CA LYS A 213 -15.10 1.49 -3.07
C LYS A 213 -14.91 0.07 -3.61
N GLU A 214 -15.05 -0.12 -4.92
CA GLU A 214 -14.85 -1.43 -5.57
C GLU A 214 -13.42 -1.95 -5.42
N THR A 215 -12.43 -1.06 -5.31
CA THR A 215 -11.04 -1.46 -5.00
C THR A 215 -10.93 -1.98 -3.58
N ILE A 216 -11.55 -1.31 -2.60
CA ILE A 216 -11.61 -1.81 -1.21
C ILE A 216 -12.29 -3.18 -1.18
N GLU A 217 -13.46 -3.32 -1.77
CA GLU A 217 -14.22 -4.57 -1.81
C GLU A 217 -13.41 -5.72 -2.44
N ASN A 218 -12.71 -5.44 -3.56
CA ASN A 218 -11.89 -6.46 -4.22
C ASN A 218 -10.68 -6.88 -3.38
N VAL A 219 -9.97 -5.91 -2.78
CA VAL A 219 -8.79 -6.17 -1.95
C VAL A 219 -9.18 -6.91 -0.66
N VAL A 220 -10.25 -6.49 0.03
CA VAL A 220 -10.77 -7.19 1.22
C VAL A 220 -11.23 -8.60 0.88
N LYS A 221 -11.87 -8.81 -0.29
CA LYS A 221 -12.25 -10.16 -0.73
C LYS A 221 -11.03 -11.07 -0.89
N ALA A 222 -9.91 -10.55 -1.38
CA ALA A 222 -8.66 -11.30 -1.52
C ALA A 222 -7.91 -11.48 -0.17
N TYR A 223 -7.98 -10.47 0.70
CA TYR A 223 -7.30 -10.43 2.01
C TYR A 223 -8.27 -9.98 3.11
N PRO A 224 -9.11 -10.91 3.62
CA PRO A 224 -10.17 -10.61 4.58
C PRO A 224 -9.69 -9.91 5.86
N ARG A 225 -10.52 -9.04 6.43
CA ARG A 225 -10.21 -8.31 7.67
C ARG A 225 -10.37 -9.18 8.91
N GLU A 226 -11.47 -9.93 9.00
CA GLU A 226 -11.72 -10.91 10.07
C GLU A 226 -11.57 -10.33 11.49
N GLY A 227 -12.24 -9.21 11.74
CA GLY A 227 -12.20 -8.46 12.99
C GLY A 227 -10.90 -7.67 13.18
N TRP A 228 -10.27 -7.22 12.08
CA TRP A 228 -8.99 -6.52 12.11
C TRP A 228 -9.00 -5.32 13.06
N THR A 229 -10.08 -4.54 13.05
CA THR A 229 -10.22 -3.37 13.92
C THR A 229 -10.04 -3.73 15.40
N GLY A 230 -10.77 -4.76 15.88
CA GLY A 230 -10.65 -5.22 17.26
C GLY A 230 -9.28 -5.86 17.56
N CYS A 231 -8.74 -6.61 16.60
CA CYS A 231 -7.42 -7.23 16.71
C CYS A 231 -6.32 -6.18 16.90
N PHE A 232 -6.29 -5.16 16.04
CA PHE A 232 -5.24 -4.14 16.09
C PHE A 232 -5.40 -3.21 17.29
N ALA A 233 -6.63 -2.82 17.66
CA ALA A 233 -6.87 -2.06 18.88
C ALA A 233 -6.39 -2.80 20.14
N ALA A 234 -6.61 -4.12 20.21
CA ALA A 234 -6.06 -4.94 21.30
C ALA A 234 -4.53 -4.96 21.30
N THR A 235 -3.89 -5.04 20.13
CA THR A 235 -2.43 -4.95 19.98
C THR A 235 -1.88 -3.61 20.47
N VAL A 236 -2.50 -2.49 20.10
CA VAL A 236 -2.11 -1.14 20.54
C VAL A 236 -2.20 -1.00 22.06
N ARG A 237 -3.29 -1.49 22.66
CA ARG A 237 -3.44 -1.49 24.13
C ARG A 237 -2.41 -2.38 24.80
N LYS A 238 -2.12 -3.54 24.22
CA LYS A 238 -1.09 -4.47 24.73
C LYS A 238 0.28 -3.82 24.69
N GLU A 239 0.70 -3.24 23.56
CA GLU A 239 1.97 -2.53 23.40
C GLU A 239 2.14 -1.46 24.49
N SER A 240 1.14 -0.58 24.62
CA SER A 240 1.17 0.53 25.58
C SER A 240 1.17 0.04 27.04
N LYS A 241 0.52 -1.10 27.32
CA LYS A 241 0.50 -1.71 28.66
C LYS A 241 1.83 -2.36 29.03
N VAL A 242 2.43 -3.14 28.12
CA VAL A 242 3.68 -3.87 28.40
C VAL A 242 4.92 -2.99 28.26
N LYS A 243 4.85 -1.97 27.41
CA LYS A 243 5.88 -0.96 27.16
C LYS A 243 5.27 0.44 27.26
N PRO A 244 5.07 0.97 28.49
CA PRO A 244 4.47 2.30 28.70
C PRO A 244 5.35 3.47 28.23
N TRP A 245 6.58 3.21 27.81
CA TRP A 245 7.50 4.15 27.16
C TRP A 245 7.59 3.97 25.63
N SER A 246 6.77 3.08 25.05
CA SER A 246 6.76 2.82 23.61
C SER A 246 6.37 4.06 22.81
N HIS A 247 6.87 4.15 21.58
CA HIS A 247 6.53 5.23 20.66
C HIS A 247 5.02 5.28 20.38
N THR A 248 4.33 4.14 20.38
CA THR A 248 2.87 4.04 20.25
C THR A 248 2.11 4.94 21.22
N THR A 249 2.61 5.19 22.44
CA THR A 249 1.93 6.07 23.41
C THR A 249 1.89 7.55 23.00
N LYS A 250 2.65 7.94 21.96
CA LYS A 250 2.58 9.28 21.35
C LYS A 250 1.23 9.54 20.66
N ILE A 251 0.53 8.49 20.23
CA ILE A 251 -0.76 8.60 19.55
C ILE A 251 -1.87 8.49 20.60
N GLU A 252 -2.38 9.64 21.06
CA GLU A 252 -3.48 9.68 22.02
C GLU A 252 -4.77 9.07 21.43
N GLY A 253 -5.43 8.20 22.21
CA GLY A 253 -6.69 7.56 21.80
C GLY A 253 -6.55 6.62 20.59
N PHE A 254 -5.36 6.06 20.35
CA PHE A 254 -5.09 5.29 19.13
C PHE A 254 -5.99 4.06 18.98
N ALA A 255 -6.17 3.28 20.05
CA ALA A 255 -7.00 2.09 19.99
C ALA A 255 -8.48 2.44 19.70
N GLU A 256 -8.97 3.54 20.30
CA GLU A 256 -10.32 4.05 20.10
C GLU A 256 -10.50 4.61 18.68
N MET A 257 -9.48 5.27 18.13
CA MET A 257 -9.47 5.73 16.74
C MET A 257 -9.60 4.57 15.76
N VAL A 258 -8.88 3.47 16.02
CA VAL A 258 -8.96 2.24 15.22
C VAL A 258 -10.38 1.66 15.30
N GLU A 259 -10.93 1.53 16.51
CA GLU A 259 -12.31 1.05 16.75
C GLU A 259 -13.39 1.90 16.09
N ALA A 260 -13.12 3.20 15.91
CA ALA A 260 -14.00 4.15 15.26
C ALA A 260 -13.91 4.15 13.72
N ASN A 261 -13.14 3.26 13.08
CA ASN A 261 -12.95 3.23 11.62
C ASN A 261 -14.26 2.92 10.86
N GLU A 262 -14.99 3.96 10.49
CA GLU A 262 -16.29 3.85 9.79
C GLU A 262 -16.13 3.38 8.35
N THR A 263 -15.07 3.83 7.68
CA THR A 263 -14.76 3.47 6.28
C THR A 263 -14.64 1.96 6.12
N MET A 264 -13.98 1.29 7.08
CA MET A 264 -13.72 -0.14 7.01
C MET A 264 -14.70 -1.02 7.79
N ARG A 265 -15.58 -0.42 8.62
CA ARG A 265 -16.59 -1.12 9.43
C ARG A 265 -17.46 -2.13 8.64
N PRO A 266 -17.91 -1.86 7.40
CA PRO A 266 -18.70 -2.83 6.63
C PRO A 266 -17.94 -4.09 6.21
N TYR A 267 -16.61 -4.08 6.34
CA TYR A 267 -15.71 -5.12 5.85
C TYR A 267 -15.00 -5.87 6.97
N ASP A 268 -15.20 -5.47 8.22
CA ASP A 268 -14.48 -5.99 9.38
C ASP A 268 -14.90 -7.41 9.75
#